data_AF-A0A6L8FX62-F1
#
_entry.id   AF-A0A6L8FX62-F1
#
_cell.length_a   1.000
_cell.length_b   1.000
_cell.length_c   1.000
_cell.angle_alpha   90.00
_cell.angle_beta   90.00
_cell.angle_gamma   90.00
#
_symmetry.space_group_name_H-M   'P 1'
#
loop_
_entity.id
_entity.type
_entity.pdbx_description
1 polymer ?
#
loop_
_entity_poly.entity_id
_entity_poly.type
_entity_poly.pdbx_seq_one_letter_code
_entity_poly.pdbx_strand_id
1 'polypeptide(L)'
;MRAGDKEKIGPHGLEVTRLGMGGTTFGNMYSVLSEQEGLDVLDAAFAAGVRYFDTAPLYGYGLSETRLGPGLARYNRDEIVLSSKVGYTLVERKPGDDYVDLFIDAPEMTSYFDFSRDAVLRSIEGSLARLKMDRLDLLLIHDPDEGKSIEPDWTPGERGYFDQVMAETYPALDELRQQK
;
A
#
# COMPACT_ATOMS: atom_id res chain seq x y z
N MET A 1 -9.85 19.72 -15.50
CA MET A 1 -9.22 18.48 -15.01
C MET A 1 -10.26 17.38 -15.07
N ARG A 2 -9.96 16.28 -15.75
CA ARG A 2 -10.76 15.06 -15.81
C ARG A 2 -10.00 13.94 -15.10
N ALA A 3 -10.71 12.95 -14.55
CA ALA A 3 -10.08 11.87 -13.78
C ALA A 3 -9.08 11.04 -14.60
N GLY A 4 -9.37 10.84 -15.90
CA GLY A 4 -8.48 10.14 -16.84
C GLY A 4 -7.40 11.00 -17.49
N ASP A 5 -7.29 12.29 -17.16
CA ASP A 5 -6.12 13.08 -17.59
C ASP A 5 -4.86 12.42 -16.99
N LYS A 6 -3.79 12.29 -17.76
CA LYS A 6 -2.57 11.60 -17.34
C LYS A 6 -1.39 12.56 -17.17
N GLU A 7 -0.50 12.22 -16.25
CA GLU A 7 0.74 12.95 -15.97
C GLU A 7 1.90 11.98 -15.79
N LYS A 8 3.11 12.43 -16.12
CA LYS A 8 4.32 11.65 -15.88
C LYS A 8 4.91 12.00 -14.52
N ILE A 9 5.26 10.98 -13.75
CA ILE A 9 5.89 11.12 -12.44
C ILE A 9 7.28 10.46 -12.41
N GLY A 10 8.15 11.04 -11.60
CA GLY A 10 9.49 10.54 -11.36
C GLY A 10 10.43 10.62 -12.58
N PRO A 11 11.71 10.28 -12.38
CA PRO A 11 12.74 10.38 -13.43
C PRO A 11 12.56 9.36 -14.56
N HIS A 12 11.79 8.29 -14.32
CA HIS A 12 11.52 7.23 -15.31
C HIS A 12 10.26 7.48 -16.14
N GLY A 13 9.52 8.56 -15.87
CA GLY A 13 8.37 8.98 -16.65
C GLY A 13 7.18 8.04 -16.59
N LEU A 14 6.97 7.37 -15.44
CA LEU A 14 5.78 6.55 -15.20
C LEU A 14 4.54 7.41 -15.41
N GLU A 15 3.65 6.97 -16.29
CA GLU A 15 2.44 7.72 -16.64
C GLU A 15 1.27 7.25 -15.76
N VAL A 16 0.71 8.14 -14.95
CA VAL A 16 -0.41 7.87 -14.03
C VAL A 16 -1.59 8.76 -14.33
N THR A 17 -2.80 8.36 -13.95
CA THR A 17 -3.95 9.28 -13.97
C THR A 17 -3.80 10.33 -12.88
N ARG A 18 -4.22 11.57 -13.16
CA ARG A 18 -4.15 12.71 -12.23
C ARG A 18 -4.89 12.46 -10.93
N LEU A 19 -5.93 11.63 -10.98
CA LEU A 19 -6.62 11.11 -9.82
C LEU A 19 -6.32 9.61 -9.72
N GLY A 20 -6.00 9.15 -8.51
CA GLY A 20 -5.92 7.75 -8.17
C GLY A 20 -7.03 7.35 -7.21
N MET A 21 -7.25 6.05 -7.05
CA MET A 21 -8.17 5.50 -6.05
C MET A 21 -7.36 4.82 -4.93
N GLY A 22 -7.59 5.27 -3.70
CA GLY A 22 -6.96 4.72 -2.50
C GLY A 22 -7.73 3.53 -1.94
N GLY A 23 -6.99 2.49 -1.54
CA GLY A 23 -7.52 1.18 -1.17
C GLY A 23 -7.86 0.99 0.30
N THR A 24 -7.67 1.98 1.17
CA THR A 24 -7.81 1.79 2.63
C THR A 24 -9.20 1.29 3.04
N THR A 25 -10.26 1.73 2.36
CA THR A 25 -11.64 1.27 2.57
C THR A 25 -11.86 -0.18 2.16
N PHE A 26 -11.10 -0.71 1.20
CA PHE A 26 -11.12 -2.14 0.87
C PHE A 26 -10.59 -2.98 2.03
N GLY A 27 -9.81 -2.39 2.93
CA GLY A 27 -9.42 -2.98 4.21
C GLY A 27 -10.46 -2.84 5.33
N ASN A 28 -11.68 -2.39 5.04
CA ASN A 28 -12.76 -2.10 6.00
C ASN A 28 -12.41 -1.00 7.03
N MET A 29 -11.69 0.04 6.61
CA MET A 29 -11.45 1.16 7.52
C MET A 29 -12.77 1.83 7.90
N TYR A 30 -13.05 1.94 9.19
CA TYR A 30 -14.26 2.52 9.80
C TYR A 30 -15.61 1.83 9.51
N SER A 31 -15.74 1.07 8.43
CA SER A 31 -16.95 0.34 8.07
C SER A 31 -16.65 -0.88 7.22
N VAL A 32 -17.47 -1.92 7.34
CA VAL A 32 -17.42 -3.09 6.45
C VAL A 32 -17.80 -2.67 5.03
N LEU A 33 -16.96 -3.04 4.07
CA LEU A 33 -17.24 -2.96 2.64
C LEU A 33 -17.59 -4.37 2.15
N SER A 34 -18.77 -4.53 1.57
CA SER A 34 -19.14 -5.80 0.93
C SER A 34 -18.32 -6.02 -0.34
N GLU A 35 -18.23 -7.28 -0.77
CA GLU A 35 -17.53 -7.63 -2.01
C GLU A 35 -18.12 -6.89 -3.23
N GLN A 36 -19.45 -6.88 -3.36
CA GLN A 36 -20.12 -6.22 -4.48
C GLN A 36 -19.88 -4.71 -4.49
N GLU A 37 -19.97 -4.04 -3.34
CA GLU A 37 -19.68 -2.59 -3.27
C GLU A 37 -18.23 -2.29 -3.66
N GLY A 38 -17.28 -3.14 -3.26
CA GLY A 38 -15.89 -3.01 -3.69
C GLY A 38 -15.72 -3.14 -5.20
N LEU A 39 -16.41 -4.10 -5.82
CA LEU A 39 -16.42 -4.25 -7.28
C LEU A 39 -17.08 -3.05 -7.98
N ASP A 40 -18.19 -2.56 -7.46
CA ASP A 40 -18.92 -1.40 -8.01
C ASP A 40 -18.07 -0.12 -7.95
N VAL A 41 -17.31 0.07 -6.87
CA VAL A 41 -16.35 1.19 -6.75
C VAL A 41 -15.24 1.09 -7.80
N LEU A 42 -14.71 -0.12 -8.04
CA LEU A 42 -13.71 -0.32 -9.09
C LEU A 42 -14.28 -0.05 -10.48
N ASP A 43 -15.49 -0.54 -10.76
CA ASP A 43 -16.19 -0.30 -12.04
C ASP A 43 -16.44 1.19 -12.27
N ALA A 44 -16.88 1.92 -11.23
CA ALA A 44 -17.07 3.36 -11.30
C ALA A 44 -15.76 4.12 -11.54
N ALA A 45 -14.67 3.74 -10.84
CA ALA A 45 -13.35 4.34 -11.03
C ALA A 45 -12.84 4.14 -12.47
N PHE A 46 -12.95 2.91 -12.99
CA PHE A 46 -12.57 2.59 -14.36
C PHE A 46 -13.39 3.36 -15.40
N ALA A 47 -14.71 3.44 -15.22
CA ALA A 47 -15.62 4.18 -16.09
C ALA A 47 -15.35 5.69 -16.08
N ALA A 48 -14.92 6.25 -14.95
CA ALA A 48 -14.48 7.64 -14.84
C ALA A 48 -13.10 7.90 -15.49
N GLY A 49 -12.39 6.85 -15.89
CA GLY A 49 -11.07 6.93 -16.52
C GLY A 49 -9.89 6.85 -15.54
N VAL A 50 -10.12 6.55 -14.26
CA VAL A 50 -9.04 6.31 -13.29
C VAL A 50 -8.30 5.03 -13.66
N ARG A 51 -6.98 5.06 -13.56
CA ARG A 51 -6.09 3.91 -13.82
C ARG A 51 -5.00 3.73 -12.77
N TYR A 52 -4.83 4.70 -11.88
CA TYR A 52 -3.92 4.60 -10.75
C TYR A 52 -4.65 4.13 -9.48
N PHE A 53 -4.17 3.04 -8.89
CA PHE A 53 -4.73 2.43 -7.68
C PHE A 53 -3.62 2.28 -6.62
N ASP A 54 -3.95 2.54 -5.36
CA ASP A 54 -3.03 2.49 -4.23
C ASP A 54 -3.57 1.58 -3.13
N THR A 55 -2.70 0.77 -2.54
CA THR A 55 -3.00 -0.07 -1.39
C THR A 55 -1.78 -0.17 -0.46
N ALA A 56 -1.84 -1.01 0.56
CA ALA A 56 -0.74 -1.32 1.46
C ALA A 56 -1.02 -2.62 2.23
N PRO A 57 0.03 -3.33 2.71
CA PRO A 57 -0.13 -4.43 3.65
C PRO A 57 -0.90 -4.02 4.92
N LEU A 58 -0.67 -2.82 5.43
CA LEU A 58 -1.36 -2.33 6.63
C LEU A 58 -2.88 -2.22 6.44
N TYR A 59 -3.37 -1.95 5.22
CA TYR A 59 -4.78 -1.64 4.98
C TYR A 59 -5.67 -2.87 5.20
N GLY A 60 -6.31 -2.91 6.37
CA GLY A 60 -7.05 -4.08 6.85
C GLY A 60 -6.15 -5.30 7.04
N TYR A 61 -4.89 -5.10 7.44
CA TYR A 61 -3.89 -6.16 7.62
C TYR A 61 -3.84 -7.15 6.45
N GLY A 62 -3.78 -6.60 5.22
CA GLY A 62 -3.72 -7.34 3.96
C GLY A 62 -5.07 -7.49 3.25
N LEU A 63 -6.20 -7.20 3.90
CA LEU A 63 -7.53 -7.34 3.31
C LEU A 63 -7.75 -6.44 2.09
N SER A 64 -7.19 -5.23 2.10
CA SER A 64 -7.25 -4.34 0.93
C SER A 64 -6.63 -4.99 -0.31
N GLU A 65 -5.44 -5.59 -0.15
CA GLU A 65 -4.71 -6.24 -1.23
C GLU A 65 -5.44 -7.50 -1.74
N THR A 66 -5.99 -8.32 -0.84
CA THR A 66 -6.73 -9.53 -1.24
C THR A 66 -8.04 -9.24 -1.97
N ARG A 67 -8.59 -8.02 -1.84
CA ARG A 67 -9.80 -7.58 -2.56
C ARG A 67 -9.48 -6.82 -3.84
N LEU A 68 -8.56 -5.86 -3.78
CA LEU A 68 -8.18 -5.04 -4.93
C LEU A 68 -7.57 -5.87 -6.04
N GLY A 69 -6.67 -6.81 -5.71
CA GLY A 69 -6.01 -7.66 -6.70
C GLY A 69 -7.00 -8.40 -7.62
N PRO A 70 -7.85 -9.29 -7.07
CA PRO A 70 -8.89 -9.97 -7.85
C PRO A 70 -9.87 -9.02 -8.54
N GLY A 71 -10.26 -7.91 -7.90
CA GLY A 71 -11.17 -6.92 -8.49
C GLY A 71 -10.59 -6.22 -9.72
N LEU A 72 -9.29 -5.90 -9.69
CA LEU A 72 -8.55 -5.28 -10.79
C LEU A 72 -8.20 -6.26 -11.90
N ALA A 73 -8.06 -7.56 -11.60
CA ALA A 73 -7.81 -8.60 -12.59
C ALA A 73 -8.93 -8.76 -13.63
N ARG A 74 -10.08 -8.11 -13.42
CA ARG A 74 -11.18 -8.02 -14.40
C ARG A 74 -10.86 -7.10 -15.59
N TYR A 75 -9.82 -6.26 -15.48
CA TYR A 75 -9.40 -5.33 -16.53
C TYR A 75 -8.01 -5.65 -17.06
N ASN A 76 -7.63 -5.00 -18.15
CA ASN A 76 -6.30 -5.15 -18.73
C ASN A 76 -5.22 -4.63 -17.78
N ARG A 77 -4.31 -5.51 -17.34
CA ARG A 77 -3.20 -5.18 -16.44
C ARG A 77 -2.32 -4.04 -16.94
N ASP A 78 -2.15 -3.92 -18.26
CA ASP A 78 -1.30 -2.89 -18.87
C ASP A 78 -1.95 -1.50 -18.89
N GLU A 79 -3.25 -1.39 -18.60
CA GLU A 79 -3.89 -0.10 -18.38
C GLU A 79 -3.72 0.41 -16.95
N ILE A 80 -3.29 -0.46 -16.02
CA ILE A 80 -3.31 -0.20 -14.58
C ILE A 80 -1.93 0.22 -14.09
N VAL A 81 -1.90 1.29 -13.30
CA VAL A 81 -0.78 1.57 -12.40
C VAL A 81 -1.21 1.18 -11.00
N LEU A 82 -0.52 0.23 -10.40
CA LEU A 82 -0.77 -0.24 -9.05
C LEU A 82 0.41 0.07 -8.14
N SER A 83 0.11 0.72 -7.02
CA SER A 83 1.06 0.96 -5.95
C SER A 83 0.72 0.18 -4.68
N SER A 84 1.76 -0.24 -3.97
CA SER A 84 1.66 -0.71 -2.60
C SER A 84 2.80 -0.11 -1.76
N LYS A 85 2.89 -0.49 -0.49
CA LYS A 85 3.81 0.09 0.49
C LYS A 85 4.61 -0.98 1.22
N VAL A 86 5.80 -0.61 1.68
CA VAL A 86 6.65 -1.42 2.56
C VAL A 86 6.88 -0.70 3.89
N GLY A 87 7.45 -1.39 4.88
CA GLY A 87 7.74 -0.87 6.21
C GLY A 87 6.87 -1.48 7.31
N TYR A 88 5.65 -1.90 6.97
CA TYR A 88 4.82 -2.72 7.87
C TYR A 88 4.99 -4.20 7.56
N THR A 89 5.38 -4.96 8.58
CA THR A 89 5.43 -6.43 8.54
C THR A 89 4.20 -7.00 9.20
N LEU A 90 3.42 -7.79 8.47
CA LEU A 90 2.22 -8.45 8.98
C LEU A 90 2.57 -9.77 9.67
N VAL A 91 2.02 -10.00 10.85
CA VAL A 91 2.14 -11.26 11.59
C VAL A 91 0.81 -11.65 12.21
N GLU A 92 0.65 -12.95 12.49
CA GLU A 92 -0.51 -13.46 13.23
C GLU A 92 -0.61 -12.76 14.60
N ARG A 93 -1.81 -12.28 14.94
CA ARG A 93 -2.05 -11.57 16.18
C ARG A 93 -2.07 -12.54 17.35
N LYS A 94 -1.34 -12.19 18.42
CA LYS A 94 -1.34 -12.92 19.69
C LYS A 94 -1.98 -12.08 20.80
N PRO A 95 -2.47 -12.72 21.88
CA PRO A 95 -2.97 -11.98 23.04
C PRO A 95 -1.90 -11.04 23.60
N GLY A 96 -2.23 -9.75 23.68
CA GLY A 96 -1.33 -8.71 24.20
C GLY A 96 -0.54 -7.95 23.15
N ASP A 97 -0.62 -8.33 21.87
CA ASP A 97 -0.02 -7.53 20.80
C ASP A 97 -0.73 -6.18 20.63
N ASP A 98 0.04 -5.15 20.32
CA ASP A 98 -0.49 -3.85 19.89
C ASP A 98 -1.38 -4.05 18.67
N TYR A 99 -2.56 -3.45 18.69
CA TYR A 99 -3.54 -3.58 17.62
C TYR A 99 -4.34 -2.30 17.50
N VAL A 100 -4.36 -1.75 16.30
CA VAL A 100 -5.13 -0.54 16.01
C VAL A 100 -6.49 -0.97 15.46
N ASP A 101 -7.54 -0.68 16.22
CA ASP A 101 -8.93 -1.04 15.90
C ASP A 101 -9.59 -0.01 14.96
N LEU A 102 -8.96 0.21 13.80
CA LEU A 102 -9.50 1.06 12.73
C LEU A 102 -10.18 0.26 11.61
N PHE A 103 -9.89 -1.04 11.52
CA PHE A 103 -10.35 -1.92 10.45
C PHE A 103 -11.34 -2.95 11.00
N ILE A 104 -12.59 -2.86 10.56
CA ILE A 104 -13.67 -3.73 11.02
C ILE A 104 -13.64 -5.05 10.25
N ASP A 105 -13.86 -6.19 10.91
CA ASP A 105 -13.88 -7.51 10.27
C ASP A 105 -12.62 -7.79 9.41
N ALA A 106 -11.45 -7.35 9.89
CA ALA A 106 -10.16 -7.63 9.28
C ALA A 106 -9.60 -8.99 9.75
N PRO A 107 -8.67 -9.61 9.01
CA PRO A 107 -7.95 -10.81 9.46
C PRO A 107 -7.35 -10.63 10.85
N GLU A 108 -7.23 -11.73 11.63
CA GLU A 108 -6.61 -11.75 12.96
C GLU A 108 -5.08 -11.62 12.89
N MET A 109 -4.64 -10.47 12.40
CA MET A 109 -3.26 -10.11 12.15
C MET A 109 -2.95 -8.82 12.91
N THR A 110 -1.67 -8.58 13.17
CA THR A 110 -1.15 -7.29 13.59
C THR A 110 0.03 -6.91 12.69
N SER A 111 0.59 -5.72 12.91
CA SER A 111 1.72 -5.20 12.17
C SER A 111 2.68 -4.43 13.06
N TYR A 112 3.96 -4.52 12.77
CA TYR A 112 4.99 -3.67 13.35
C TYR A 112 5.87 -3.10 12.25
N PHE A 113 6.60 -2.03 12.58
CA PHE A 113 7.59 -1.46 11.70
C PHE A 113 8.83 -2.36 11.60
N ASP A 114 9.20 -2.70 10.37
CA ASP A 114 10.46 -3.36 10.05
C ASP A 114 10.93 -2.87 8.68
N PHE A 115 11.93 -1.97 8.71
CA PHE A 115 12.53 -1.35 7.54
C PHE A 115 13.84 -2.02 7.14
N SER A 116 14.14 -3.21 7.70
CA SER A 116 15.28 -4.00 7.24
C SER A 116 15.07 -4.46 5.79
N ARG A 117 16.18 -4.59 5.06
CA ARG A 117 16.17 -5.05 3.66
C ARG A 117 15.36 -6.35 3.48
N ASP A 118 15.59 -7.34 4.32
CA ASP A 118 14.95 -8.65 4.16
C ASP A 118 13.45 -8.58 4.46
N ALA A 119 13.03 -7.76 5.42
CA ALA A 119 11.62 -7.58 5.73
C ALA A 119 10.87 -6.89 4.60
N VAL A 120 11.45 -5.84 4.00
CA VAL A 120 10.80 -5.15 2.89
C VAL A 120 10.70 -6.04 1.65
N LEU A 121 11.70 -6.86 1.35
CA LEU A 121 11.65 -7.83 0.25
C LEU A 121 10.55 -8.89 0.48
N ARG A 122 10.48 -9.45 1.70
CA ARG A 122 9.37 -10.37 2.07
C ARG A 122 8.01 -9.71 2.02
N SER A 123 7.92 -8.43 2.40
CA SER A 123 6.67 -7.66 2.37
C SER A 123 6.19 -7.45 0.93
N ILE A 124 7.10 -7.18 -0.01
CA ILE A 124 6.79 -7.08 -1.45
C ILE A 124 6.25 -8.42 -1.97
N GLU A 125 6.94 -9.54 -1.70
CA GLU A 125 6.49 -10.88 -2.09
C GLU A 125 5.09 -11.20 -1.52
N GLY A 126 4.88 -10.90 -0.24
CA GLY A 126 3.58 -11.08 0.41
C GLY A 126 2.48 -10.21 -0.21
N SER A 127 2.80 -8.98 -0.60
CA SER A 127 1.87 -8.06 -1.27
C SER A 127 1.47 -8.60 -2.64
N LEU A 128 2.45 -9.01 -3.47
CA LEU A 128 2.19 -9.62 -4.78
C LEU A 128 1.34 -10.89 -4.66
N ALA A 129 1.61 -11.73 -3.64
CA ALA A 129 0.83 -12.93 -3.37
C ALA A 129 -0.63 -12.62 -2.99
N ARG A 130 -0.87 -11.65 -2.10
CA ARG A 130 -2.23 -11.23 -1.72
C ARG A 130 -2.99 -10.59 -2.88
N LEU A 131 -2.30 -9.73 -3.65
CA LEU A 131 -2.84 -9.11 -4.86
C LEU A 131 -3.07 -10.12 -5.99
N LYS A 132 -2.39 -11.27 -5.97
CA LYS A 132 -2.34 -12.22 -7.09
C LYS A 132 -1.86 -11.53 -8.38
N MET A 133 -0.85 -10.67 -8.25
CA MET A 133 -0.26 -9.90 -9.34
C MET A 133 1.22 -10.24 -9.48
N ASP A 134 1.76 -10.07 -10.68
CA ASP A 134 3.16 -10.32 -11.02
C ASP A 134 4.07 -9.11 -10.78
N ARG A 135 3.52 -7.90 -10.79
CA ARG A 135 4.27 -6.66 -10.61
C ARG A 135 3.49 -5.55 -9.90
N LEU A 136 4.23 -4.68 -9.21
CA LEU A 136 3.81 -3.36 -8.76
C LEU A 136 4.49 -2.31 -9.65
N ASP A 137 3.75 -1.27 -10.04
CA ASP A 137 4.29 -0.20 -10.89
C ASP A 137 4.97 0.89 -10.05
N LEU A 138 4.60 0.99 -8.76
CA LEU A 138 5.15 1.92 -7.80
C LEU A 138 5.20 1.27 -6.40
N LEU A 139 6.31 1.47 -5.70
CA LEU A 139 6.48 1.08 -4.30
C LEU A 139 6.79 2.32 -3.45
N LEU A 140 6.11 2.42 -2.32
CA LEU A 140 6.26 3.53 -1.37
C LEU A 140 6.76 2.98 -0.02
N ILE A 141 7.48 3.81 0.74
CA ILE A 141 7.89 3.50 2.11
C ILE A 141 6.83 4.10 3.04
N HIS A 142 6.17 3.28 3.84
CA HIS A 142 5.07 3.70 4.71
C HIS A 142 5.63 4.31 6.00
N ASP A 143 5.26 5.56 6.28
CA ASP A 143 5.53 6.28 7.54
C ASP A 143 6.98 6.17 8.07
N PRO A 144 8.03 6.41 7.23
CA PRO A 144 9.44 6.25 7.63
C PRO A 144 9.90 7.21 8.74
N ASP A 145 9.14 8.27 8.97
CA ASP A 145 9.41 9.38 9.89
C ASP A 145 8.68 9.25 11.25
N GLU A 146 7.78 8.27 11.40
CA GLU A 146 6.83 8.15 12.54
C GLU A 146 6.15 9.49 12.89
N GLY A 147 5.49 10.10 11.90
CA GLY A 147 4.72 11.34 12.09
C GLY A 147 3.45 11.20 12.93
N LYS A 148 3.50 10.67 14.17
CA LYS A 148 2.49 10.90 15.22
C LYS A 148 3.08 10.86 16.62
N SER A 149 3.64 11.98 17.05
CA SER A 149 3.54 12.38 18.45
C SER A 149 2.84 13.73 18.53
N ILE A 150 1.78 13.81 19.31
CA ILE A 150 1.14 15.05 19.75
C ILE A 150 1.77 15.56 21.06
N GLU A 151 2.90 14.97 21.49
CA GLU A 151 3.56 15.40 22.71
C GLU A 151 4.29 16.74 22.50
N PRO A 152 4.24 17.65 23.49
CA PRO A 152 4.78 19.01 23.38
C PRO A 152 6.28 19.08 23.06
N ASP A 153 7.04 18.02 23.33
CA ASP A 153 8.51 17.98 23.25
C ASP A 153 9.03 17.04 22.14
N TRP A 154 8.18 16.64 21.18
CA TRP A 154 8.61 15.77 20.08
C TRP A 154 9.36 16.55 18.99
N THR A 155 10.57 16.12 18.67
CA THR A 155 11.29 16.58 17.48
C THR A 155 11.03 15.62 16.31
N PRO A 156 10.52 16.11 15.15
CA PRO A 156 10.45 15.30 13.95
C PRO A 156 11.79 14.65 13.62
N GLY A 157 11.80 13.32 13.49
CA GLY A 157 13.00 12.53 13.15
C GLY A 157 13.85 12.02 14.32
N GLU A 158 13.60 12.42 15.58
CA GLU A 158 14.34 11.86 16.75
C GLU A 158 13.97 10.41 17.08
N ARG A 159 12.79 9.95 16.63
CA ARG A 159 12.25 8.59 16.85
C ARG A 159 11.76 7.93 15.56
N GLY A 160 12.20 8.43 14.41
CA GLY A 160 11.83 7.84 13.12
C GLY A 160 12.76 6.71 12.72
N TYR A 161 12.30 5.88 11.80
CA TYR A 161 13.13 4.85 11.17
C TYR A 161 13.95 5.40 10.00
N PHE A 162 14.03 6.74 9.85
CA PHE A 162 14.62 7.40 8.69
C PHE A 162 16.05 6.92 8.39
N ASP A 163 16.93 6.87 9.39
CA ASP A 163 18.30 6.41 9.20
C ASP A 163 18.36 4.95 8.73
N GLN A 164 17.54 4.08 9.31
CA GLN A 164 17.42 2.68 8.87
C GLN A 164 16.86 2.59 7.45
N VAL A 165 15.82 3.36 7.14
CA VAL A 165 15.19 3.41 5.82
C VAL A 165 16.19 3.82 4.78
N MET A 166 16.99 4.86 5.03
CA MET A 166 18.01 5.34 4.08
C MET A 166 19.20 4.37 3.96
N ALA A 167 19.52 3.64 5.03
CA ALA A 167 20.62 2.67 5.03
C ALA A 167 20.24 1.31 4.41
N GLU A 168 18.99 0.87 4.56
CA GLU A 168 18.56 -0.50 4.22
C GLU A 168 17.40 -0.55 3.22
N THR A 169 16.25 0.07 3.53
CA THR A 169 15.04 -0.03 2.70
C THR A 169 15.25 0.64 1.34
N TYR A 170 15.70 1.90 1.32
CA TYR A 170 15.82 2.68 0.09
C TYR A 170 16.80 2.03 -0.90
N PRO A 171 18.03 1.61 -0.51
CA PRO A 171 18.91 0.87 -1.40
C PRO A 171 18.28 -0.41 -1.95
N ALA A 172 17.55 -1.18 -1.13
CA ALA A 172 16.87 -2.40 -1.58
C ALA A 172 15.80 -2.10 -2.66
N LEU A 173 15.01 -1.05 -2.47
CA LEU A 173 14.01 -0.62 -3.45
C LEU A 173 14.67 -0.04 -4.72
N ASP A 174 15.78 0.67 -4.59
CA ASP A 174 16.53 1.20 -5.74
C ASP A 174 17.12 0.06 -6.59
N GLU A 175 17.68 -0.97 -5.95
CA GLU A 175 18.17 -2.16 -6.65
C GLU A 175 17.05 -2.88 -7.40
N LEU A 176 15.86 -3.04 -6.80
CA LEU A 176 14.69 -3.61 -7.49
C LEU A 176 14.26 -2.77 -8.68
N ARG A 177 14.24 -1.43 -8.53
CA ARG A 177 13.88 -0.51 -9.61
C ARG A 177 14.86 -0.59 -10.80
N GLN A 178 16.11 -0.95 -10.54
CA GLN A 178 17.13 -1.12 -11.59
C GLN A 178 17.03 -2.47 -12.30
N GLN A 179 16.32 -3.46 -11.75
CA GLN A 179 16.04 -4.74 -12.39
C GLN A 179 14.98 -4.52 -13.48
N LYS A 180 15.31 -4.89 -14.72
CA LYS A 180 14.42 -4.77 -15.89
C LYS A 180 13.67 -6.05 -16.16
#